data_AF-A0A0L8GV15-F1
#
_entry.id   AF-A0A0L8GV15-F1
#
_cell.length_a   1.000
_cell.length_b   1.000
_cell.length_c   1.000
_cell.angle_alpha   90.00
_cell.angle_beta   90.00
_cell.angle_gamma   90.00
#
_symmetry.space_group_name_H-M   'P 1'
#
loop_
_entity.id
_entity.type
_entity.pdbx_description
1 polymer ?
#
loop_
_entity_poly.entity_id
_entity_poly.type
_entity_poly.pdbx_seq_one_letter_code
_entity_poly.pdbx_strand_id
1 'polypeptide(L)' 'MQKIIITLLLVGIMFAMQVSCQESMLAPPNRPSEFRSPEELRKYLKALNEYYAIVGRP' A
#
# COMPACT_ATOMS: atom_id res chain seq x y z
N MET A 1 6.78 7.30 -36.76
CA MET A 1 6.44 6.03 -36.08
C MET A 1 7.25 5.79 -34.82
N GLN A 2 8.59 5.80 -34.87
CA GLN A 2 9.45 5.53 -33.72
C GLN A 2 9.18 6.44 -32.49
N LYS A 3 8.93 7.73 -32.69
CA LYS A 3 8.63 8.68 -31.60
C LYS A 3 7.34 8.33 -30.84
N ILE A 4 6.31 7.85 -31.55
CA ILE A 4 5.01 7.47 -30.97
C ILE A 4 5.15 6.19 -30.13
N ILE A 5 5.92 5.23 -30.65
CA ILE A 5 6.22 3.97 -29.95
C ILE A 5 6.99 4.25 -28.65
N ILE A 6 7.98 5.15 -28.70
CA ILE A 6 8.76 5.53 -27.51
C ILE A 6 7.86 6.21 -26.46
N THR A 7 6.97 7.13 -26.88
CA THR A 7 6.03 7.75 -25.93
C THR A 7 5.06 6.75 -25.31
N LEU A 8 4.54 5.80 -26.08
CA LEU A 8 3.68 4.73 -25.55
C LEU A 8 4.43 3.84 -24.56
N LEU A 9 5.68 3.51 -24.86
CA LEU A 9 6.55 2.71 -23.98
C LEU A 9 6.82 3.44 -22.65
N LEU A 10 7.12 4.75 -22.71
CA LEU A 10 7.35 5.58 -21.53
C LEU A 10 6.13 5.66 -20.62
N VAL A 11 4.95 5.86 -21.22
CA VAL A 11 3.68 5.86 -20.47
C VAL A 11 3.43 4.49 -19.82
N GLY A 12 3.65 3.40 -20.55
CA GLY A 12 3.50 2.04 -20.01
C GLY A 12 4.41 1.75 -18.81
N ILE A 13 5.66 2.21 -18.85
CA ILE A 13 6.61 2.05 -17.74
C ILE A 13 6.18 2.85 -16.50
N MET A 14 5.67 4.07 -16.68
CA MET A 14 5.15 4.86 -15.56
C MET A 14 3.95 4.19 -14.86
N PHE A 15 3.05 3.59 -15.63
CA PHE A 15 1.93 2.82 -15.07
C PHE A 15 2.40 1.57 -14.31
N ALA A 16 3.39 0.84 -14.85
CA ALA A 16 3.95 -0.33 -14.17
C ALA A 16 4.60 0.03 -12.82
N MET A 17 5.32 1.16 -12.75
CA MET A 17 5.93 1.65 -11.50
C MET A 17 4.92 2.03 -10.43
N GLN A 18 3.73 2.53 -10.79
CA GLN A 18 2.69 2.83 -9.81
C GLN A 18 2.18 1.57 -9.10
N VAL A 19 2.07 0.45 -9.83
CA VAL A 19 1.55 -0.81 -9.29
C VAL A 19 2.57 -1.53 -8.41
N SER A 20 3.88 -1.47 -8.74
CA SER A 20 4.92 -2.15 -7.96
C SER A 20 5.17 -1.55 -6.57
N CYS A 21 4.82 -0.28 -6.35
CA CYS A 21 4.97 0.36 -5.03
C CYS A 21 3.87 -0.01 -4.02
N GLN A 22 2.89 -0.83 -4.42
CA GLN A 22 1.75 -1.22 -3.59
C GLN A 22 2.03 -2.45 -2.70
N GLU A 23 3.27 -2.93 -2.60
CA GLU A 23 3.63 -3.98 -1.63
C GLU A 23 3.41 -3.51 -0.17
N SER A 24 3.53 -2.20 0.09
CA SER A 24 3.25 -1.64 1.43
C SER A 24 1.79 -1.73 1.87
N MET A 25 0.84 -1.97 0.96
CA MET A 25 -0.58 -2.12 1.32
C MET A 25 -0.91 -3.49 1.94
N LEU A 26 -0.04 -4.49 1.78
CA LEU A 26 -0.22 -5.84 2.31
C LEU A 26 0.78 -6.18 3.43
N ALA A 27 1.47 -5.18 3.96
CA ALA A 27 2.28 -5.35 5.17
C ALA A 27 1.39 -5.13 6.40
N PRO A 28 1.57 -5.91 7.49
CA PRO A 28 0.87 -5.62 8.73
C PRO A 28 1.22 -4.21 9.20
N PRO A 29 0.26 -3.46 9.77
CA PRO A 29 0.51 -2.11 10.25
C PRO A 29 1.59 -2.13 11.35
N ASN A 30 2.48 -1.13 11.32
CA ASN A 30 3.55 -1.03 12.30
C ASN A 30 2.97 -0.77 13.69
N ARG A 31 3.29 -1.64 14.65
CA ARG A 31 2.82 -1.53 16.04
C ARG A 31 3.80 -0.66 16.83
N PRO A 32 3.38 0.51 17.36
CA PRO A 32 4.22 1.29 18.24
C PRO A 32 4.51 0.53 19.53
N SER A 33 5.66 0.78 20.17
CA SER A 33 6.02 0.16 21.44
C SER A 33 5.02 0.49 22.55
N GLU A 34 4.44 1.68 22.51
CA GLU A 34 3.42 2.17 23.44
C GLU A 34 2.45 3.10 22.70
N PHE A 35 1.16 3.04 23.05
CA PHE A 35 0.15 3.96 22.56
C PHE A 35 0.07 5.16 23.50
N ARG A 36 0.32 6.37 22.99
CA ARG A 36 0.34 7.60 23.80
C ARG A 36 -1.06 8.23 23.95
N SER A 37 -2.03 7.76 23.18
CA SER A 37 -3.43 8.21 23.26
C SER A 37 -4.42 7.10 22.89
N PRO A 38 -5.66 7.16 23.40
CA PRO A 38 -6.74 6.27 22.96
C PRO A 38 -7.01 6.36 21.45
N GLU A 39 -6.83 7.54 20.84
CA GLU A 39 -7.01 7.77 19.41
C GLU A 39 -5.98 7.02 18.57
N GLU A 40 -4.73 6.95 19.03
CA GLU A 40 -3.66 6.19 18.38
C GLU A 40 -3.97 4.69 18.36
N LEU A 41 -4.47 4.17 19.49
CA LEU A 41 -4.92 2.79 19.57
C LEU A 41 -6.08 2.51 18.61
N ARG A 42 -7.09 3.40 18.55
CA ARG A 42 -8.22 3.24 17.62
C ARG A 42 -7.77 3.22 16.16
N LYS A 43 -6.83 4.10 15.79
CA LYS A 43 -6.25 4.13 14.43
C LYS A 43 -5.54 2.82 14.10
N TYR A 44 -4.71 2.32 15.01
CA TYR A 44 -3.99 1.07 14.83
C TYR A 44 -4.95 -0.12 14.68
N LEU A 45 -5.96 -0.24 15.55
CA LEU A 45 -6.96 -1.30 15.48
C LEU A 45 -7.76 -1.28 14.17
N LYS A 46 -8.08 -0.09 13.66
CA LYS A 46 -8.75 0.06 12.36
C LYS A 46 -7.87 -0.47 11.23
N ALA A 47 -6.62 -0.03 11.16
CA ALA A 47 -5.67 -0.48 10.14
C ALA A 47 -5.42 -1.99 10.22
N LEU A 48 -5.36 -2.55 11.43
CA LEU A 48 -5.20 -3.99 11.65
C LEU A 48 -6.40 -4.79 11.15
N ASN A 49 -7.61 -4.28 11.37
CA ASN A 49 -8.83 -4.92 10.87
C ASN A 49 -8.91 -4.88 9.34
N GLU A 50 -8.51 -3.76 8.72
CA GLU A 50 -8.43 -3.62 7.26
C GLU A 50 -7.40 -4.59 6.67
N TYR A 51 -6.25 -4.75 7.31
CA TYR A 51 -5.23 -5.74 6.94
C TYR A 51 -5.78 -7.17 6.94
N TYR A 52 -6.42 -7.61 8.04
CA TYR A 52 -6.99 -8.96 8.13
C TYR A 52 -8.22 -9.18 7.25
N ALA A 53 -8.92 -8.12 6.84
CA ALA A 53 -10.01 -8.24 5.88
C ALA A 53 -9.51 -8.65 4.48
N ILE A 54 -8.25 -8.30 4.14
CA ILE A 54 -7.64 -8.59 2.84
C ILE A 54 -6.87 -9.91 2.89
N VAL A 55 -6.03 -10.10 3.91
CA VAL A 55 -5.14 -11.27 4.02
C VAL A 55 -5.89 -12.54 4.47
N GLY A 56 -7.09 -12.38 5.03
CA GLY A 56 -7.83 -13.44 5.68
C GLY A 56 -7.47 -13.52 7.16
N ARG A 57 -8.46 -13.84 8.00
CA ARG A 57 -8.21 -14.11 9.41
C ARG A 57 -7.60 -15.52 9.53
N PRO A 58 -6.46 -15.67 10.22
CA PRO A 58 -5.90 -16.99 10.49
C PRO A 58 -6.87 -17.88 11.27
#